data_AF-A0A653FP91-F1
#
_entry.id   AF-A0A653FP91-F1
#
_cell.length_a   1.000
_cell.length_b   1.000
_cell.length_c   1.000
_cell.angle_alpha   90.00
_cell.angle_beta   90.00
_cell.angle_gamma   90.00
#
_symmetry.space_group_name_H-M   'P 1'
#
loop_
_entity.id
_entity.type
_entity.pdbx_description
1 polymer ?
#
loop_
_entity_poly.entity_id
_entity_poly.type
_entity_poly.pdbx_seq_one_letter_code
_entity_poly.pdbx_strand_id
1 'polypeptide(L)'
;MNLLKLGSYGTAVPPRPDPNALTVGQVHLGLGAFHRAHQAIYTEDAMRHTGETHWAIAAFTQRSGAAATRLRPQDGLYTVTERGAAASPPRVVGALREVGDGSADPTAMVERICDPAVHVVTLTVTEKGYCLDPATGGLDFDHPRIADDLHSGAPRTVPGVLAHAIARRARSGAGPLTVISCDNLPHNGRLLQQIVHEFSDAAGLSVDDGATVTYPSTVVDRIVPATTDEDIAALSRSIGVRDQAPVMCEPFRQWVIESRFAGPVPAWSAVGTQLVDDVAPWEQLKLRVLNAAHSTLAYLGLRLGYRSIAEAVHDSVLADICRRLFADDVRPSLDAPAGLEVGDYGESVLARFANTALPHTTLQVASDGSQKIGPRLLRTVSARAGQGTPARWAALGIAGWALHVVDPVDADGQPTALADPRADELTAMTAGLPVGAAVRRLVTEPSIVGADVAQRRDFADYVVGVAEDLHRHGADALRAQVR
;
A
#
# COMPACT_ATOMS: atom_id res chain seq x y z
N MET A 1 0.61 5.91 35.02
CA MET A 1 -0.08 6.78 34.04
C MET A 1 -1.33 6.04 33.58
N ASN A 2 -2.48 6.70 33.53
CA ASN A 2 -3.74 6.05 33.13
C ASN A 2 -3.69 5.71 31.62
N LEU A 3 -4.21 4.52 31.25
CA LEU A 3 -4.28 4.07 29.86
C LEU A 3 -5.58 4.55 29.21
N LEU A 4 -5.60 4.63 27.88
CA LEU A 4 -6.83 4.80 27.14
C LEU A 4 -7.71 3.56 27.35
N LYS A 5 -8.92 3.72 27.90
CA LYS A 5 -9.84 2.61 28.24
C LYS A 5 -11.29 3.06 28.14
N LEU A 6 -12.22 2.10 28.08
CA LEU A 6 -13.64 2.41 28.14
C LEU A 6 -13.97 3.18 29.42
N GLY A 7 -14.67 4.31 29.26
CA GLY A 7 -14.98 5.23 30.35
C GLY A 7 -13.82 6.13 30.81
N SER A 8 -12.63 6.03 30.20
CA SER A 8 -11.46 6.85 30.52
C SER A 8 -10.69 7.26 29.27
N TYR A 9 -11.05 8.41 28.71
CA TYR A 9 -10.48 8.96 27.46
C TYR A 9 -9.47 10.11 27.68
N GLY A 10 -9.18 10.47 28.94
CA GLY A 10 -8.42 11.67 29.24
C GLY A 10 -9.17 12.93 28.81
N THR A 11 -8.49 13.82 28.08
CA THR A 11 -9.11 15.01 27.46
C THR A 11 -9.63 14.73 26.05
N ALA A 12 -9.48 13.50 25.52
CA ALA A 12 -9.95 13.15 24.20
C ALA A 12 -11.48 13.01 24.16
N VAL A 13 -12.06 13.33 23.00
CA VAL A 13 -13.50 13.13 22.76
C VAL A 13 -13.79 11.63 22.69
N PRO A 14 -14.81 11.12 23.41
CA PRO A 14 -15.17 9.71 23.35
C PRO A 14 -15.58 9.31 21.92
N PRO A 15 -15.25 8.07 21.48
CA PRO A 15 -15.67 7.56 20.19
C PRO A 15 -17.21 7.53 20.08
N ARG A 16 -17.71 7.66 18.84
CA ARG A 16 -19.13 7.48 18.52
C ARG A 16 -19.27 6.61 17.26
N PRO A 17 -20.16 5.60 17.25
CA PRO A 17 -21.08 5.22 18.33
C PRO A 17 -20.38 4.71 19.61
N ASP A 18 -21.11 4.62 20.73
CA ASP A 18 -20.54 4.14 22.01
C ASP A 18 -19.98 2.72 21.82
N PRO A 19 -18.68 2.48 22.05
CA PRO A 19 -18.08 1.17 21.85
C PRO A 19 -18.72 0.05 22.68
N ASN A 20 -19.38 0.38 23.80
CA ASN A 20 -20.08 -0.62 24.62
C ASN A 20 -21.35 -1.17 23.95
N ALA A 21 -21.91 -0.46 22.97
CA ALA A 21 -23.11 -0.87 22.26
C ALA A 21 -22.79 -1.65 20.97
N LEU A 22 -21.51 -1.78 20.61
CA LEU A 22 -21.11 -2.37 19.35
C LEU A 22 -21.04 -3.89 19.39
N THR A 23 -21.51 -4.55 18.32
CA THR A 23 -21.35 -5.99 18.07
C THR A 23 -20.55 -6.22 16.80
N VAL A 24 -19.80 -7.33 16.77
CA VAL A 24 -18.89 -7.64 15.66
C VAL A 24 -19.67 -8.11 14.43
N GLY A 25 -19.41 -7.47 13.29
CA GLY A 25 -19.89 -7.90 11.97
C GLY A 25 -18.80 -7.92 10.90
N GLN A 26 -17.58 -7.53 11.27
CA GLN A 26 -16.41 -7.51 10.40
C GLN A 26 -15.23 -8.21 11.09
N VAL A 27 -14.51 -9.03 10.33
CA VAL A 27 -13.19 -9.55 10.72
C VAL A 27 -12.09 -8.84 9.94
N HIS A 28 -10.97 -8.58 10.59
CA HIS A 28 -9.77 -8.07 9.93
C HIS A 28 -8.55 -8.97 10.18
N LEU A 29 -7.87 -9.37 9.11
CA LEU A 29 -6.63 -10.15 9.18
C LEU A 29 -5.43 -9.25 8.86
N GLY A 30 -4.49 -9.14 9.79
CA GLY A 30 -3.31 -8.28 9.63
C GLY A 30 -3.46 -6.93 10.33
N LEU A 31 -3.67 -6.95 11.65
CA LEU A 31 -3.80 -5.76 12.49
C LEU A 31 -2.54 -4.87 12.51
N GLY A 32 -2.40 -4.04 11.48
CA GLY A 32 -1.30 -3.10 11.29
C GLY A 32 -1.68 -1.64 11.54
N ALA A 33 -0.73 -0.74 11.33
CA ALA A 33 -0.99 0.71 11.40
C ALA A 33 -1.91 1.18 10.26
N PHE A 34 -1.72 0.66 9.03
CA PHE A 34 -2.52 1.05 7.87
C PHE A 34 -4.02 0.75 8.07
N HIS A 35 -4.36 -0.46 8.50
CA HIS A 35 -5.75 -0.82 8.79
C HIS A 35 -6.43 0.14 9.78
N ARG A 36 -5.73 0.40 10.88
CA ARG A 36 -6.18 1.30 11.94
C ARG A 36 -6.30 2.74 11.48
N ALA A 37 -5.48 3.18 10.53
CA ALA A 37 -5.59 4.51 9.95
C ALA A 37 -6.55 4.57 8.76
N HIS A 38 -7.07 3.45 8.25
CA HIS A 38 -7.83 3.42 6.99
C HIS A 38 -9.17 2.70 7.13
N GLN A 39 -9.22 1.38 6.97
CA GLN A 39 -10.50 0.65 6.94
C GLN A 39 -11.27 0.78 8.25
N ALA A 40 -10.58 0.73 9.40
CA ALA A 40 -11.23 0.89 10.69
C ALA A 40 -11.91 2.27 10.84
N ILE A 41 -11.36 3.31 10.20
CA ILE A 41 -11.93 4.66 10.24
C ILE A 41 -13.13 4.77 9.31
N TYR A 42 -13.05 4.20 8.10
CA TYR A 42 -14.20 4.14 7.21
C TYR A 42 -15.36 3.36 7.84
N THR A 43 -15.09 2.25 8.52
CA THR A 43 -16.12 1.48 9.23
C THR A 43 -16.70 2.27 10.41
N GLU A 44 -15.87 2.95 11.22
CA GLU A 44 -16.38 3.81 12.30
C GLU A 44 -17.21 4.98 11.77
N ASP A 45 -16.76 5.62 10.69
CA ASP A 45 -17.47 6.73 10.05
C ASP A 45 -18.82 6.27 9.49
N ALA A 46 -18.87 5.10 8.84
CA ALA A 46 -20.11 4.50 8.37
C ALA A 46 -21.09 4.25 9.52
N MET A 47 -20.63 3.61 10.61
CA MET A 47 -21.46 3.40 11.81
C MET A 47 -21.92 4.72 12.44
N ARG A 48 -21.06 5.74 12.47
CA ARG A 48 -21.43 7.08 12.95
C ARG A 48 -22.48 7.74 12.06
N HIS A 49 -22.38 7.54 10.75
CA HIS A 49 -23.29 8.12 9.77
C HIS A 49 -24.68 7.46 9.84
N THR A 50 -24.74 6.14 9.94
CA THR A 50 -26.00 5.36 9.94
C THR A 50 -26.60 5.18 11.34
N GLY A 51 -25.78 5.25 12.39
CA GLY A 51 -26.15 4.88 13.75
C GLY A 51 -26.15 3.36 14.00
N GLU A 52 -25.76 2.55 13.01
CA GLU A 52 -25.66 1.11 13.15
C GLU A 52 -24.54 0.73 14.14
N THR A 53 -24.77 -0.33 14.92
CA THR A 53 -23.82 -0.79 15.93
C THR A 53 -23.25 -2.18 15.65
N HIS A 54 -23.65 -2.83 14.55
CA HIS A 54 -23.31 -4.22 14.28
C HIS A 54 -22.10 -4.42 13.35
N TRP A 55 -21.35 -3.36 13.05
CA TRP A 55 -20.18 -3.39 12.16
C TRP A 55 -18.84 -3.29 12.90
N ALA A 56 -18.81 -3.55 14.21
CA ALA A 56 -17.53 -3.57 14.91
C ALA A 56 -16.59 -4.65 14.36
N ILE A 57 -15.30 -4.42 14.58
CA ILE A 57 -14.22 -5.18 13.99
C ILE A 57 -13.62 -6.10 15.05
N ALA A 58 -13.51 -7.38 14.71
CA ALA A 58 -12.59 -8.31 15.34
C ALA A 58 -11.31 -8.39 14.50
N ALA A 59 -10.19 -7.86 14.99
CA ALA A 59 -8.93 -7.84 14.25
C ALA A 59 -7.88 -8.77 14.85
N PHE A 60 -7.18 -9.49 13.99
CA PHE A 60 -6.16 -10.46 14.36
C PHE A 60 -4.81 -10.08 13.75
N THR A 61 -3.74 -10.16 14.55
CA THR A 61 -2.37 -10.16 14.01
C THR A 61 -2.05 -11.50 13.37
N GLN A 62 -1.23 -11.49 12.30
CA GLN A 62 -0.89 -12.72 11.56
C GLN A 62 0.54 -13.23 11.82
N ARG A 63 1.49 -12.32 12.01
CA ARG A 63 2.93 -12.67 12.13
C ARG A 63 3.53 -12.37 13.50
N SER A 64 3.02 -11.37 14.21
CA SER A 64 3.52 -10.92 15.51
C SER A 64 2.37 -10.40 16.35
N GLY A 65 2.28 -10.87 17.60
CA GLY A 65 1.30 -10.39 18.59
C GLY A 65 1.52 -8.96 19.09
N ALA A 66 2.57 -8.25 18.66
CA ALA A 66 2.96 -6.97 19.24
C ALA A 66 1.87 -5.89 19.18
N ALA A 67 1.07 -5.83 18.11
CA ALA A 67 -0.06 -4.91 18.03
C ALA A 67 -1.18 -5.32 19.00
N ALA A 68 -1.49 -6.62 19.07
CA ALA A 68 -2.50 -7.14 19.99
C ALA A 68 -2.13 -6.89 21.46
N THR A 69 -0.87 -7.10 21.84
CA THR A 69 -0.36 -6.83 23.20
C THR A 69 -0.50 -5.37 23.61
N ARG A 70 -0.42 -4.41 22.67
CA ARG A 70 -0.56 -2.97 22.95
C ARG A 70 -2.02 -2.50 22.98
N LEU A 71 -2.90 -3.15 22.21
CA LEU A 71 -4.30 -2.74 22.06
C LEU A 71 -5.23 -3.40 23.08
N ARG A 72 -5.01 -4.67 23.46
CA ARG A 72 -5.85 -5.38 24.42
C ARG A 72 -5.95 -4.68 25.79
N PRO A 73 -4.86 -4.18 26.40
CA PRO A 73 -4.95 -3.48 27.68
C PRO A 73 -5.71 -2.15 27.62
N GLN A 74 -6.08 -1.70 26.42
CA GLN A 74 -6.77 -0.44 26.15
C GLN A 74 -8.18 -0.67 25.57
N ASP A 75 -8.74 -1.86 25.78
CA ASP A 75 -10.06 -2.27 25.28
C ASP A 75 -10.21 -2.14 23.76
N GLY A 76 -9.11 -2.30 23.01
CA GLY A 76 -9.08 -2.11 21.55
C GLY A 76 -9.14 -0.64 21.09
N LEU A 77 -9.21 0.31 22.02
CA LEU A 77 -9.17 1.73 21.71
C LEU A 77 -7.77 2.16 21.29
N TYR A 78 -7.71 3.11 20.36
CA TYR A 78 -6.50 3.79 19.95
C TYR A 78 -6.84 5.15 19.35
N THR A 79 -5.84 5.99 19.21
CA THR A 79 -5.97 7.35 18.69
C THR A 79 -5.38 7.44 17.29
N VAL A 80 -6.14 8.01 16.37
CA VAL A 80 -5.64 8.46 15.07
C VAL A 80 -5.29 9.92 15.16
N THR A 81 -4.09 10.27 14.72
CA THR A 81 -3.65 11.66 14.58
C THR A 81 -3.33 11.92 13.12
N GLU A 82 -4.01 12.91 12.56
CA GLU A 82 -3.73 13.42 11.22
C GLU A 82 -2.63 14.49 11.32
N ARG A 83 -1.69 14.48 10.37
CA ARG A 83 -0.59 15.44 10.30
C ARG A 83 -0.50 16.04 8.91
N GLY A 84 -0.54 17.36 8.82
CA GLY A 84 -0.43 18.10 7.56
C GLY A 84 -1.49 19.19 7.44
N ALA A 85 -1.54 19.81 6.25
CA ALA A 85 -2.59 20.77 5.92
C ALA A 85 -3.97 20.09 6.00
N ALA A 86 -4.95 20.77 6.60
CA ALA A 86 -6.30 20.23 6.86
C ALA A 86 -6.38 19.02 7.82
N ALA A 87 -5.36 18.82 8.67
CA ALA A 87 -5.43 17.81 9.73
C ALA A 87 -6.58 18.06 10.72
N SER A 88 -7.35 17.02 10.99
CA SER A 88 -8.34 17.02 12.06
C SER A 88 -7.69 16.84 13.43
N PRO A 89 -8.35 17.27 14.52
CA PRO A 89 -7.91 16.95 15.87
C PRO A 89 -7.76 15.44 16.10
N PRO A 90 -6.84 14.99 16.97
CA PRO A 90 -6.70 13.58 17.31
C PRO A 90 -8.04 12.95 17.72
N ARG A 91 -8.32 11.76 17.19
CA ARG A 91 -9.59 11.06 17.38
C ARG A 91 -9.35 9.69 17.99
N VAL A 92 -10.05 9.39 19.08
CA VAL A 92 -10.14 8.04 19.62
C VAL A 92 -11.09 7.22 18.76
N VAL A 93 -10.63 6.04 18.35
CA VAL A 93 -11.38 5.07 17.55
C VAL A 93 -11.77 3.90 18.43
N GLY A 94 -13.05 3.56 18.39
CA GLY A 94 -13.69 2.47 19.10
C GLY A 94 -14.24 1.35 18.22
N ALA A 95 -14.19 1.45 16.89
CA ALA A 95 -14.69 0.37 16.02
C ALA A 95 -14.00 -1.00 16.21
N LEU A 96 -12.77 -1.03 16.75
CA LEU A 96 -12.04 -2.27 17.02
C LEU A 96 -12.44 -2.84 18.39
N ARG A 97 -13.28 -3.89 18.43
CA ARG A 97 -13.83 -4.45 19.69
C ARG A 97 -13.14 -5.72 20.15
N GLU A 98 -12.71 -6.55 19.21
CA GLU A 98 -11.94 -7.75 19.55
C GLU A 98 -10.56 -7.67 18.94
N VAL A 99 -9.54 -7.98 19.74
CA VAL A 99 -8.14 -7.91 19.33
C VAL A 99 -7.45 -9.22 19.65
N GLY A 100 -7.17 -9.99 18.61
CA GLY A 100 -6.58 -11.32 18.69
C GLY A 100 -5.12 -11.37 18.22
N ASP A 101 -4.38 -12.34 18.74
CA ASP A 101 -3.09 -12.74 18.18
C ASP A 101 -3.30 -14.04 17.43
N GLY A 102 -3.59 -13.93 16.13
CA GLY A 102 -3.83 -15.07 15.27
C GLY A 102 -2.61 -15.97 15.09
N SER A 103 -1.41 -15.46 15.36
CA SER A 103 -0.20 -16.30 15.36
C SER A 103 -0.12 -17.20 16.60
N ALA A 104 -0.76 -16.83 17.71
CA ALA A 104 -0.86 -17.65 18.90
C ALA A 104 -2.12 -18.53 18.90
N ASP A 105 -3.24 -17.99 18.40
CA ASP A 105 -4.54 -18.64 18.38
C ASP A 105 -5.18 -18.58 16.96
N PRO A 106 -4.76 -19.48 16.05
CA PRO A 106 -5.31 -19.55 14.71
C PRO A 106 -6.78 -19.98 14.68
N THR A 107 -7.21 -20.79 15.65
CA THR A 107 -8.59 -21.28 15.74
C THR A 107 -9.58 -20.15 15.94
N ALA A 108 -9.25 -19.17 16.80
CA ALA A 108 -10.10 -18.00 17.04
C ALA A 108 -10.40 -17.21 15.76
N MET A 109 -9.46 -17.15 14.80
CA MET A 109 -9.69 -16.48 13.52
C MET A 109 -10.77 -17.19 12.70
N VAL A 110 -10.61 -18.50 12.53
CA VAL A 110 -11.56 -19.32 11.77
C VAL A 110 -12.94 -19.29 12.42
N GLU A 111 -13.00 -19.44 13.75
CA GLU A 111 -14.25 -19.38 14.51
C GLU A 111 -14.98 -18.05 14.34
N ARG A 112 -14.25 -16.93 14.40
CA ARG A 112 -14.87 -15.60 14.21
C ARG A 112 -15.37 -15.39 12.80
N ILE A 113 -14.63 -15.83 11.78
CA ILE A 113 -15.11 -15.77 10.38
C ILE A 113 -16.34 -16.67 10.19
N CYS A 114 -16.46 -17.78 10.92
CA CYS A 114 -17.62 -18.67 10.83
C CYS A 114 -18.90 -18.12 11.50
N ASP A 115 -18.82 -17.04 12.28
CA ASP A 115 -19.98 -16.44 12.92
C ASP A 115 -20.98 -15.90 11.86
N PRO A 116 -22.26 -16.28 11.89
CA PRO A 116 -23.27 -15.76 10.95
C PRO A 116 -23.45 -14.24 11.01
N ALA A 117 -23.11 -13.58 12.12
CA ALA A 117 -23.12 -12.13 12.23
C ALA A 117 -22.00 -11.45 11.43
N VAL A 118 -20.93 -12.19 11.08
CA VAL A 118 -19.85 -11.68 10.25
C VAL A 118 -20.22 -11.78 8.77
N HIS A 119 -20.27 -10.62 8.12
CA HIS A 119 -20.55 -10.49 6.69
C HIS A 119 -19.32 -10.09 5.88
N VAL A 120 -18.29 -9.55 6.54
CA VAL A 120 -17.11 -8.99 5.87
C VAL A 120 -15.83 -9.49 6.54
N VAL A 121 -14.90 -9.96 5.72
CA VAL A 121 -13.48 -10.12 6.09
C VAL A 121 -12.66 -9.10 5.29
N THR A 122 -11.82 -8.34 5.96
CA THR A 122 -10.83 -7.46 5.32
C THR A 122 -9.42 -7.91 5.68
N LEU A 123 -8.42 -7.62 4.85
CA LEU A 123 -7.04 -7.97 5.21
C LEU A 123 -5.99 -6.96 4.71
N THR A 124 -4.95 -6.77 5.54
CA THR A 124 -3.71 -6.03 5.22
C THR A 124 -2.52 -6.83 5.72
N VAL A 125 -2.12 -7.86 4.99
CA VAL A 125 -1.12 -8.86 5.42
C VAL A 125 0.21 -8.72 4.72
N THR A 126 0.38 -7.69 3.88
CA THR A 126 1.49 -7.48 2.95
C THR A 126 1.57 -8.58 1.88
N GLU A 127 2.35 -8.35 0.84
CA GLU A 127 2.60 -9.30 -0.25
C GLU A 127 3.07 -10.67 0.27
N LYS A 128 3.85 -10.66 1.35
CA LYS A 128 4.35 -11.88 2.02
C LYS A 128 3.24 -12.72 2.67
N GLY A 129 2.08 -12.15 2.94
CA GLY A 129 0.95 -12.85 3.55
C GLY A 129 0.19 -13.77 2.61
N TYR A 130 0.37 -13.59 1.30
CA TYR A 130 -0.31 -14.35 0.24
C TYR A 130 0.42 -15.65 -0.12
N CYS A 131 1.67 -15.82 0.33
CA CYS A 131 2.51 -17.00 0.05
C CYS A 131 2.53 -17.34 -1.45
N LEU A 132 2.86 -16.35 -2.28
CA LEU A 132 2.86 -16.50 -3.73
C LEU A 132 4.15 -17.10 -4.23
N ASP A 133 4.05 -17.97 -5.24
CA ASP A 133 5.17 -18.42 -6.04
C ASP A 133 5.55 -17.31 -7.02
N PRO A 134 6.79 -16.77 -6.95
CA PRO A 134 7.23 -15.70 -7.85
C PRO A 134 7.20 -16.07 -9.34
N ALA A 135 7.30 -17.35 -9.68
CA ALA A 135 7.35 -17.83 -11.06
C ALA A 135 5.95 -17.96 -11.67
N THR A 136 4.98 -18.45 -10.90
CA THR A 136 3.62 -18.72 -11.40
C THR A 136 2.62 -17.61 -11.05
N GLY A 137 2.88 -16.84 -9.99
CA GLY A 137 1.96 -15.85 -9.44
C GLY A 137 0.77 -16.46 -8.67
N GLY A 138 0.69 -17.79 -8.58
CA GLY A 138 -0.28 -18.52 -7.76
C GLY A 138 0.27 -18.84 -6.37
N LEU A 139 -0.39 -19.74 -5.65
CA LEU A 139 0.01 -20.20 -4.33
C LEU A 139 1.30 -21.04 -4.40
N ASP A 140 2.28 -20.70 -3.56
CA ASP A 140 3.50 -21.48 -3.37
C ASP A 140 3.22 -22.67 -2.42
N PHE A 141 2.98 -23.85 -3.01
CA PHE A 141 2.78 -25.09 -2.26
C PHE A 141 4.04 -25.59 -1.53
N ASP A 142 5.22 -25.19 -2.00
CA ASP A 142 6.50 -25.54 -1.36
C ASP A 142 6.83 -24.58 -0.20
N HIS A 143 6.08 -23.47 -0.07
CA HIS A 143 6.23 -22.56 1.05
C HIS A 143 5.96 -23.32 2.38
N PRO A 144 6.91 -23.33 3.35
CA PRO A 144 6.79 -24.17 4.55
C PRO A 144 5.47 -23.98 5.32
N ARG A 145 5.01 -22.72 5.45
CA ARG A 145 3.74 -22.41 6.12
C ARG A 145 2.50 -22.94 5.38
N ILE A 146 2.53 -23.05 4.05
CA ILE A 146 1.42 -23.61 3.27
C ILE A 146 1.41 -25.12 3.41
N ALA A 147 2.58 -25.76 3.25
CA ALA A 147 2.73 -27.20 3.47
C ALA A 147 2.25 -27.63 4.88
N ASP A 148 2.58 -26.84 5.92
CA ASP A 148 2.10 -27.08 7.28
C ASP A 148 0.57 -26.96 7.39
N ASP A 149 0.00 -25.91 6.80
CA ASP A 149 -1.44 -25.62 6.88
C ASP A 149 -2.29 -26.67 6.14
N LEU A 150 -1.83 -27.22 5.02
CA LEU A 150 -2.55 -28.25 4.25
C LEU A 150 -2.85 -29.51 5.08
N HIS A 151 -2.05 -29.77 6.12
CA HIS A 151 -2.19 -30.93 6.99
C HIS A 151 -2.73 -30.56 8.40
N SER A 152 -3.03 -29.28 8.64
CA SER A 152 -3.42 -28.75 9.95
C SER A 152 -4.92 -28.51 10.04
N GLY A 153 -5.55 -28.92 11.14
CA GLY A 153 -6.92 -28.50 11.48
C GLY A 153 -7.03 -27.05 11.95
N ALA A 154 -5.90 -26.38 12.15
CA ALA A 154 -5.79 -25.01 12.67
C ALA A 154 -4.83 -24.20 11.78
N PRO A 155 -5.27 -23.77 10.58
CA PRO A 155 -4.42 -23.07 9.62
C PRO A 155 -4.01 -21.69 10.14
N ARG A 156 -2.80 -21.24 9.78
CA ARG A 156 -2.19 -19.98 10.21
C ARG A 156 -1.94 -19.00 9.07
N THR A 157 -1.94 -19.47 7.84
CA THR A 157 -1.81 -18.67 6.64
C THR A 157 -3.15 -18.09 6.24
N VAL A 158 -3.14 -16.95 5.54
CA VAL A 158 -4.38 -16.33 5.08
C VAL A 158 -5.17 -17.26 4.15
N PRO A 159 -4.57 -17.91 3.14
CA PRO A 159 -5.29 -18.86 2.29
C PRO A 159 -5.93 -19.99 3.11
N GLY A 160 -5.17 -20.60 4.03
CA GLY A 160 -5.68 -21.67 4.88
C GLY A 160 -6.82 -21.24 5.80
N VAL A 161 -6.66 -20.12 6.51
CA VAL A 161 -7.69 -19.58 7.41
C VAL A 161 -8.98 -19.30 6.65
N LEU A 162 -8.89 -18.65 5.49
CA LEU A 162 -10.05 -18.31 4.67
C LEU A 162 -10.71 -19.56 4.09
N ALA A 163 -9.95 -20.49 3.50
CA ALA A 163 -10.47 -21.71 2.92
C ALA A 163 -11.21 -22.57 3.96
N HIS A 164 -10.61 -22.78 5.14
CA HIS A 164 -11.25 -23.53 6.23
C HIS A 164 -12.51 -22.83 6.74
N ALA A 165 -12.49 -21.51 6.90
CA ALA A 165 -13.64 -20.77 7.38
C ALA A 165 -14.79 -20.79 6.36
N ILE A 166 -14.50 -20.54 5.08
CA ILE A 166 -15.49 -20.56 4.00
C ILE A 166 -16.11 -21.95 3.85
N ALA A 167 -15.29 -23.01 3.85
CA ALA A 167 -15.80 -24.38 3.76
C ALA A 167 -16.69 -24.73 4.97
N ARG A 168 -16.35 -24.25 6.17
CA ARG A 168 -17.18 -24.41 7.37
C ARG A 168 -18.51 -23.65 7.25
N ARG A 169 -18.48 -22.39 6.80
CA ARG A 169 -19.68 -21.57 6.58
C ARG A 169 -20.62 -22.19 5.56
N ALA A 170 -20.08 -22.74 4.48
CA ALA A 170 -20.86 -23.44 3.45
C ALA A 170 -21.61 -24.65 4.04
N ARG A 171 -20.95 -25.46 4.88
CA ARG A 171 -21.58 -26.61 5.55
C ARG A 171 -22.62 -26.21 6.59
N SER A 172 -22.42 -25.10 7.31
CA SER A 172 -23.33 -24.65 8.36
C SER A 172 -24.45 -23.72 7.88
N GLY A 173 -24.40 -23.26 6.62
CA GLY A 173 -25.36 -22.28 6.10
C GLY A 173 -25.25 -20.92 6.77
N ALA A 174 -24.04 -20.48 7.16
CA ALA A 174 -23.81 -19.22 7.88
C ALA A 174 -24.08 -17.93 7.08
N GLY A 175 -24.51 -18.06 5.81
CA GLY A 175 -24.84 -16.94 4.94
C GLY A 175 -23.62 -16.34 4.21
N PRO A 176 -23.86 -15.28 3.42
CA PRO A 176 -22.86 -14.74 2.51
C PRO A 176 -21.67 -14.09 3.23
N LEU A 177 -20.51 -14.07 2.58
CA LEU A 177 -19.27 -13.48 3.08
C LEU A 177 -18.56 -12.69 1.98
N THR A 178 -18.26 -11.42 2.23
CA THR A 178 -17.37 -10.64 1.34
C THR A 178 -15.96 -10.66 1.91
N VAL A 179 -14.97 -11.07 1.12
CA VAL A 179 -13.55 -11.09 1.51
C VAL A 179 -12.79 -10.04 0.69
N ILE A 180 -12.32 -8.97 1.35
CA ILE A 180 -11.75 -7.79 0.71
C ILE A 180 -10.25 -7.70 1.02
N SER A 181 -9.42 -7.88 0.00
CA SER A 181 -8.01 -7.50 0.11
C SER A 181 -7.87 -5.98 0.16
N CYS A 182 -7.09 -5.48 1.11
CA CYS A 182 -6.68 -4.08 1.22
C CYS A 182 -5.16 -3.93 1.14
N ASP A 183 -4.45 -4.92 0.56
CA ASP A 183 -3.03 -4.81 0.27
C ASP A 183 -2.79 -4.20 -1.12
N ASN A 184 -1.61 -3.61 -1.31
CA ASN A 184 -1.22 -2.93 -2.54
C ASN A 184 -0.68 -3.93 -3.59
N LEU A 185 -1.52 -4.90 -3.96
CA LEU A 185 -1.25 -5.91 -4.99
C LEU A 185 -2.14 -5.66 -6.21
N PRO A 186 -1.67 -5.95 -7.43
CA PRO A 186 -2.51 -5.91 -8.61
C PRO A 186 -3.66 -6.89 -8.55
N HIS A 187 -4.85 -6.43 -8.92
CA HIS A 187 -6.07 -7.24 -8.92
C HIS A 187 -6.24 -8.06 -7.62
N ASN A 188 -5.96 -7.43 -6.47
CA ASN A 188 -5.80 -8.10 -5.18
C ASN A 188 -6.99 -9.00 -4.77
N GLY A 189 -8.22 -8.68 -5.18
CA GLY A 189 -9.40 -9.52 -4.96
C GLY A 189 -9.36 -10.81 -5.78
N ARG A 190 -9.05 -10.72 -7.08
CA ARG A 190 -8.92 -11.89 -7.97
C ARG A 190 -7.78 -12.80 -7.56
N LEU A 191 -6.64 -12.21 -7.21
CA LEU A 191 -5.49 -12.95 -6.70
C LEU A 191 -5.84 -13.70 -5.40
N LEU A 192 -6.52 -13.03 -4.48
CA LEU A 192 -6.96 -13.67 -3.24
C LEU A 192 -7.95 -14.81 -3.49
N GLN A 193 -8.89 -14.62 -4.41
CA GLN A 193 -9.80 -15.69 -4.83
C GLN A 193 -9.02 -16.90 -5.34
N GLN A 194 -8.09 -16.68 -6.28
CA GLN A 194 -7.29 -17.74 -6.87
C GLN A 194 -6.57 -18.58 -5.80
N ILE A 195 -5.80 -17.94 -4.92
CA ILE A 195 -4.98 -18.67 -3.94
C ILE A 195 -5.82 -19.39 -2.86
N VAL A 196 -7.01 -18.87 -2.54
CA VAL A 196 -7.94 -19.55 -1.61
C VAL A 196 -8.52 -20.80 -2.27
N HIS A 197 -8.85 -20.75 -3.56
CA HIS A 197 -9.34 -21.90 -4.30
C HIS A 197 -8.24 -22.94 -4.50
N GLU A 198 -7.03 -22.53 -4.88
CA GLU A 198 -5.86 -23.42 -5.01
C GLU A 198 -5.55 -24.14 -3.68
N PHE A 199 -5.58 -23.42 -2.55
CA PHE A 199 -5.43 -24.04 -1.23
C PHE A 199 -6.58 -25.01 -0.94
N SER A 200 -7.82 -24.60 -1.22
CA SER A 200 -9.01 -25.40 -0.96
C SER A 200 -8.97 -26.73 -1.70
N ASP A 201 -8.61 -26.71 -2.98
CA ASP A 201 -8.50 -27.90 -3.83
C ASP A 201 -7.44 -28.85 -3.29
N ALA A 202 -6.25 -28.33 -2.94
CA ALA A 202 -5.18 -29.12 -2.37
C ALA A 202 -5.52 -29.72 -0.99
N ALA A 203 -6.30 -29.00 -0.18
CA ALA A 203 -6.76 -29.45 1.14
C ALA A 203 -8.02 -30.35 1.10
N GLY A 204 -8.61 -30.57 -0.08
CA GLY A 204 -9.87 -31.31 -0.23
C GLY A 204 -11.07 -30.60 0.44
N LEU A 205 -11.02 -29.27 0.52
CA LEU A 205 -12.10 -28.45 1.06
C LEU A 205 -13.04 -28.03 -0.09
N SER A 206 -14.33 -27.98 0.21
CA SER A 206 -15.32 -27.43 -0.72
C SER A 206 -15.61 -25.98 -0.35
N VAL A 207 -15.18 -25.07 -1.21
CA VAL A 207 -15.53 -23.64 -1.19
C VAL A 207 -16.44 -23.35 -2.38
N ASP A 208 -17.30 -22.34 -2.24
CA ASP A 208 -18.28 -21.98 -3.26
C ASP A 208 -17.69 -21.01 -4.31
N ASP A 209 -18.03 -21.23 -5.59
CA ASP A 209 -17.56 -20.47 -6.75
C ASP A 209 -18.35 -19.15 -6.96
N GLY A 210 -18.49 -18.35 -5.90
CA GLY A 210 -18.93 -16.97 -6.04
C GLY A 210 -20.40 -16.67 -5.74
N ALA A 211 -21.25 -17.66 -5.42
CA ALA A 211 -22.66 -17.41 -5.11
C ALA A 211 -22.85 -16.86 -3.68
N THR A 212 -22.03 -17.32 -2.74
CA THR A 212 -22.08 -16.95 -1.31
C THR A 212 -20.82 -16.25 -0.83
N VAL A 213 -19.73 -16.28 -1.60
CA VAL A 213 -18.48 -15.59 -1.26
C VAL A 213 -18.01 -14.72 -2.42
N THR A 214 -17.68 -13.45 -2.15
CA THR A 214 -17.14 -12.53 -3.17
C THR A 214 -15.79 -11.96 -2.76
N TYR A 215 -14.94 -11.70 -3.76
CA TYR A 215 -13.60 -11.15 -3.58
C TYR A 215 -13.42 -9.86 -4.39
N PRO A 216 -14.04 -8.73 -3.99
CA PRO A 216 -13.87 -7.48 -4.70
C PRO A 216 -12.42 -7.01 -4.59
N SER A 217 -11.87 -6.53 -5.71
CA SER A 217 -10.57 -5.89 -5.74
C SER A 217 -10.67 -4.46 -5.23
N THR A 218 -9.56 -3.91 -4.74
CA THR A 218 -9.51 -2.56 -4.18
C THR A 218 -8.29 -1.76 -4.59
N VAL A 219 -8.42 -0.44 -4.55
CA VAL A 219 -7.30 0.49 -4.46
C VAL A 219 -7.40 1.21 -3.13
N VAL A 220 -6.35 1.10 -2.33
CA VAL A 220 -6.24 1.77 -1.03
C VAL A 220 -5.11 2.79 -1.08
N ASP A 221 -5.35 3.96 -0.49
CA ASP A 221 -4.33 5.00 -0.37
C ASP A 221 -4.51 5.82 0.90
N ARG A 222 -3.44 5.86 1.70
CA ARG A 222 -3.22 6.76 2.84
C ARG A 222 -1.78 6.58 3.28
N ILE A 223 -1.04 7.65 3.43
CA ILE A 223 0.28 7.63 4.03
C ILE A 223 0.15 7.42 5.54
N VAL A 224 0.77 6.36 6.05
CA VAL A 224 0.74 5.96 7.47
C VAL A 224 2.14 5.52 7.89
N PRO A 225 2.99 6.44 8.39
CA PRO A 225 4.32 6.09 8.86
C PRO A 225 4.29 5.16 10.07
N ALA A 226 5.41 4.50 10.33
CA ALA A 226 5.59 3.75 11.56
C ALA A 226 5.53 4.69 12.76
N THR A 227 4.75 4.32 13.78
CA THR A 227 4.64 5.07 15.02
C THR A 227 5.90 4.90 15.86
N THR A 228 6.49 6.01 16.30
CA THR A 228 7.67 6.06 17.17
C THR A 228 7.31 6.20 18.64
N ASP A 229 8.27 5.96 19.54
CA ASP A 229 8.09 6.22 20.98
C ASP A 229 7.90 7.72 21.28
N GLU A 230 8.51 8.58 20.45
CA GLU A 230 8.31 10.03 20.55
C GLU A 230 6.87 10.41 20.18
N ASP A 231 6.31 9.82 19.13
CA ASP A 231 4.91 10.01 18.74
C ASP A 231 3.96 9.63 19.88
N ILE A 232 4.20 8.48 20.51
CA ILE A 232 3.44 8.00 21.68
C ILE A 232 3.54 8.99 22.83
N ALA A 233 4.77 9.43 23.16
CA ALA A 233 5.00 10.34 24.28
C ALA A 233 4.37 11.72 24.03
N ALA A 234 4.49 12.25 22.80
CA ALA A 234 3.92 13.53 22.40
C ALA A 234 2.39 13.53 22.45
N LEU A 235 1.76 12.50 21.87
CA LEU A 235 0.31 12.35 21.96
C LEU A 235 -0.15 12.16 23.41
N SER A 236 0.55 11.33 24.19
CA SER A 236 0.17 11.09 25.59
C SER A 236 0.16 12.37 26.43
N ARG A 237 1.06 13.32 26.13
CA ARG A 237 1.05 14.65 26.76
C ARG A 237 -0.13 15.49 26.31
N SER A 238 -0.54 15.42 25.04
CA SER A 238 -1.64 16.24 24.52
C SER A 238 -3.02 15.76 24.96
N ILE A 239 -3.24 14.43 25.04
CA ILE A 239 -4.54 13.86 25.43
C ILE A 239 -4.66 13.52 26.93
N GLY A 240 -3.57 13.68 27.69
CA GLY A 240 -3.55 13.45 29.15
C GLY A 240 -3.63 11.99 29.61
N VAL A 241 -3.68 11.03 28.67
CA VAL A 241 -3.65 9.59 28.93
C VAL A 241 -2.61 8.94 28.01
N ARG A 242 -2.02 7.81 28.46
CA ARG A 242 -1.08 7.09 27.63
C ARG A 242 -1.83 6.20 26.65
N ASP A 243 -1.70 6.49 25.36
CA ASP A 243 -2.08 5.57 24.28
C ASP A 243 -0.84 4.77 23.85
N GLN A 244 -0.87 3.45 24.03
CA GLN A 244 0.25 2.58 23.64
C GLN A 244 0.27 2.23 22.15
N ALA A 245 -0.80 2.52 21.42
CA ALA A 245 -0.95 2.06 20.05
C ALA A 245 -1.56 3.14 19.13
N PRO A 246 -1.19 4.43 19.21
CA PRO A 246 -1.72 5.42 18.29
C PRO A 246 -1.25 5.15 16.86
N VAL A 247 -1.88 5.81 15.90
CA VAL A 247 -1.43 5.84 14.50
C VAL A 247 -1.34 7.27 14.02
N MET A 248 -0.26 7.56 13.29
CA MET A 248 0.01 8.86 12.67
C MET A 248 -0.21 8.70 11.17
N CYS A 249 -0.93 9.62 10.55
CA CYS A 249 -1.26 9.52 9.12
C CYS A 249 -1.47 10.89 8.48
N GLU A 250 -1.48 10.93 7.15
CA GLU A 250 -1.93 12.13 6.44
C GLU A 250 -3.46 12.30 6.54
N PRO A 251 -4.00 13.52 6.34
CA PRO A 251 -5.45 13.74 6.30
C PRO A 251 -6.10 13.08 5.08
N PHE A 252 -5.41 13.04 3.95
CA PHE A 252 -5.90 12.37 2.75
C PHE A 252 -6.11 10.87 2.99
N ARG A 253 -7.21 10.34 2.47
CA ARG A 253 -7.48 8.90 2.41
C ARG A 253 -8.36 8.62 1.20
N GLN A 254 -8.12 7.49 0.54
CA GLN A 254 -8.91 7.03 -0.59
C GLN A 254 -9.11 5.52 -0.48
N TRP A 255 -10.34 5.08 -0.76
CA TRP A 255 -10.67 3.67 -0.88
C TRP A 255 -11.60 3.48 -2.07
N VAL A 256 -11.10 2.79 -3.10
CA VAL A 256 -11.89 2.37 -4.26
C VAL A 256 -12.13 0.87 -4.12
N ILE A 257 -13.38 0.44 -4.28
CA ILE A 257 -13.78 -0.96 -4.11
C ILE A 257 -14.64 -1.37 -5.31
N GLU A 258 -14.37 -2.53 -5.91
CA GLU A 258 -15.29 -3.14 -6.86
C GLU A 258 -16.66 -3.39 -6.19
N SER A 259 -17.76 -2.97 -6.81
CA SER A 259 -19.11 -3.08 -6.27
C SER A 259 -19.67 -4.51 -6.40
N ARG A 260 -18.93 -5.48 -5.85
CA ARG A 260 -19.21 -6.92 -5.88
C ARG A 260 -19.19 -7.49 -4.46
N PHE A 261 -20.34 -7.42 -3.79
CA PHE A 261 -20.53 -7.87 -2.42
C PHE A 261 -21.49 -9.06 -2.37
N ALA A 262 -21.17 -10.09 -1.58
CA ALA A 262 -22.02 -11.27 -1.41
C ALA A 262 -23.24 -10.98 -0.51
N GLY A 263 -23.12 -9.97 0.36
CA GLY A 263 -24.11 -9.64 1.38
C GLY A 263 -23.99 -8.18 1.82
N PRO A 264 -24.57 -7.82 2.97
CA PRO A 264 -24.48 -6.46 3.47
C PRO A 264 -23.03 -6.09 3.79
N VAL A 265 -22.71 -4.81 3.60
CA VAL A 265 -21.44 -4.19 3.99
C VAL A 265 -21.75 -2.89 4.74
N PRO A 266 -20.83 -2.36 5.57
CA PRO A 266 -21.01 -1.03 6.15
C PRO A 266 -21.26 0.01 5.05
N ALA A 267 -21.97 1.09 5.37
CA ALA A 267 -22.29 2.19 4.44
C ALA A 267 -21.05 3.05 4.07
N TRP A 268 -19.95 2.42 3.65
CA TRP A 268 -18.67 3.06 3.33
C TRP A 268 -18.80 4.11 2.20
N SER A 269 -19.70 3.88 1.23
CA SER A 269 -19.93 4.84 0.15
C SER A 269 -20.53 6.17 0.63
N ALA A 270 -21.28 6.15 1.73
CA ALA A 270 -21.84 7.37 2.34
C ALA A 270 -20.77 8.23 3.06
N VAL A 271 -19.57 7.69 3.26
CA VAL A 271 -18.47 8.32 4.01
C VAL A 271 -17.16 8.42 3.22
N GLY A 272 -17.24 8.33 1.89
CA GLY A 272 -16.15 8.70 0.97
C GLY A 272 -15.50 7.55 0.20
N THR A 273 -15.88 6.30 0.44
CA THR A 273 -15.42 5.18 -0.40
C THR A 273 -16.07 5.27 -1.79
N GLN A 274 -15.27 5.00 -2.83
CA GLN A 274 -15.71 4.98 -4.22
C GLN A 274 -16.04 3.54 -4.63
N LEU A 275 -17.32 3.27 -4.91
CA LEU A 275 -17.74 1.98 -5.46
C LEU A 275 -17.71 2.07 -6.99
N VAL A 276 -17.05 1.10 -7.63
CA VAL A 276 -16.83 1.09 -9.08
C VAL A 276 -17.04 -0.31 -9.64
N ASP A 277 -17.22 -0.43 -10.96
CA ASP A 277 -17.36 -1.74 -11.59
C ASP A 277 -16.01 -2.45 -11.76
N ASP A 278 -14.95 -1.68 -12.04
CA ASP A 278 -13.57 -2.17 -12.22
C ASP A 278 -12.58 -1.20 -11.58
N VAL A 279 -11.70 -1.72 -10.73
CA VAL A 279 -10.65 -0.94 -10.06
C VAL A 279 -9.37 -0.83 -10.87
N ALA A 280 -9.19 -1.61 -11.93
CA ALA A 280 -7.96 -1.64 -12.71
C ALA A 280 -7.53 -0.23 -13.23
N PRO A 281 -8.44 0.63 -13.73
CA PRO A 281 -8.08 2.00 -14.11
C PRO A 281 -7.55 2.84 -12.94
N TRP A 282 -8.13 2.68 -11.75
CA TRP A 282 -7.71 3.37 -10.53
C TRP A 282 -6.35 2.89 -10.04
N GLU A 283 -6.09 1.59 -10.14
CA GLU A 283 -4.81 1.00 -9.74
C GLU A 283 -3.68 1.51 -10.62
N GLN A 284 -3.91 1.48 -11.94
CA GLN A 284 -2.96 2.01 -12.91
C GLN A 284 -2.72 3.52 -12.73
N LEU A 285 -3.78 4.30 -12.46
CA LEU A 285 -3.66 5.73 -12.15
C LEU A 285 -2.75 5.96 -10.94
N LYS A 286 -3.01 5.29 -9.81
CA LYS A 286 -2.18 5.42 -8.60
C LYS A 286 -0.73 5.03 -8.86
N LEU A 287 -0.49 3.91 -9.56
CA LEU A 287 0.86 3.43 -9.84
C LEU A 287 1.64 4.39 -10.74
N ARG A 288 0.98 4.96 -11.74
CA ARG A 288 1.63 5.72 -12.81
C ARG A 288 1.63 7.22 -12.59
N VAL A 289 0.82 7.72 -11.64
CA VAL A 289 0.86 9.13 -11.19
C VAL A 289 1.56 9.21 -9.84
N LEU A 290 0.93 8.72 -8.77
CA LEU A 290 1.44 8.87 -7.40
C LEU A 290 2.79 8.16 -7.23
N ASN A 291 2.83 6.85 -7.48
CA ASN A 291 4.03 6.07 -7.22
C ASN A 291 5.16 6.43 -8.19
N ALA A 292 4.84 6.77 -9.44
CA ALA A 292 5.78 7.26 -10.43
C ALA A 292 6.45 8.57 -9.99
N ALA A 293 5.67 9.59 -9.63
CA ALA A 293 6.21 10.85 -9.11
C ALA A 293 7.03 10.64 -7.83
N HIS A 294 6.58 9.75 -6.94
CA HIS A 294 7.32 9.45 -5.71
C HIS A 294 8.72 8.91 -6.01
N SER A 295 8.83 7.97 -6.96
CA SER A 295 10.11 7.43 -7.43
C SER A 295 10.95 8.50 -8.15
N THR A 296 10.35 9.27 -9.06
CA THR A 296 11.05 10.34 -9.79
C THR A 296 11.63 11.39 -8.84
N LEU A 297 10.83 11.88 -7.87
CA LEU A 297 11.26 12.83 -6.85
C LEU A 297 12.35 12.24 -5.94
N ALA A 298 12.25 10.96 -5.58
CA ALA A 298 13.25 10.31 -4.73
C ALA A 298 14.62 10.25 -5.40
N TYR A 299 14.69 9.72 -6.62
CA TYR A 299 15.98 9.53 -7.30
C TYR A 299 16.62 10.86 -7.73
N LEU A 300 15.84 11.76 -8.32
CA LEU A 300 16.35 13.07 -8.71
C LEU A 300 16.65 13.92 -7.48
N GLY A 301 15.79 13.87 -6.46
CA GLY A 301 15.96 14.63 -5.24
C GLY A 301 17.21 14.22 -4.46
N LEU A 302 17.49 12.91 -4.33
CA LEU A 302 18.76 12.43 -3.75
C LEU A 302 19.97 13.02 -4.48
N ARG A 303 19.94 12.99 -5.81
CA ARG A 303 21.05 13.52 -6.61
C ARG A 303 21.25 15.03 -6.45
N LEU A 304 20.20 15.76 -6.08
CA LEU A 304 20.25 17.19 -5.77
C LEU A 304 20.49 17.50 -4.29
N GLY A 305 20.59 16.49 -3.43
CA GLY A 305 20.83 16.65 -1.99
C GLY A 305 19.58 16.90 -1.15
N TYR A 306 18.38 16.62 -1.68
CA TYR A 306 17.15 16.70 -0.90
C TYR A 306 16.98 15.46 -0.02
N ARG A 307 16.83 15.66 1.28
CA ARG A 307 16.69 14.60 2.29
C ARG A 307 15.30 14.01 2.31
N SER A 308 14.28 14.83 2.01
CA SER A 308 12.87 14.45 2.06
C SER A 308 12.13 14.67 0.75
N ILE A 309 11.05 13.92 0.56
CA ILE A 309 10.13 14.11 -0.57
C ILE A 309 9.48 15.50 -0.51
N ALA A 310 9.20 15.99 0.69
CA ALA A 310 8.70 17.35 0.89
C ALA A 310 9.71 18.40 0.40
N GLU A 311 11.01 18.26 0.67
CA GLU A 311 12.02 19.15 0.10
C GLU A 311 12.07 19.05 -1.43
N ALA A 312 12.11 17.82 -1.97
CA ALA A 312 12.22 17.59 -3.41
C ALA A 312 11.03 18.16 -4.20
N VAL A 313 9.80 18.04 -3.69
CA VAL A 313 8.61 18.56 -4.40
C VAL A 313 8.49 20.08 -4.36
N HIS A 314 9.13 20.76 -3.40
CA HIS A 314 9.20 22.23 -3.39
C HIS A 314 10.20 22.78 -4.41
N ASP A 315 11.09 21.95 -4.97
CA ASP A 315 11.91 22.33 -6.11
C ASP A 315 11.04 22.50 -7.36
N SER A 316 10.98 23.72 -7.89
CA SER A 316 10.14 24.06 -9.04
C SER A 316 10.45 23.24 -10.30
N VAL A 317 11.70 22.81 -10.51
CA VAL A 317 12.11 22.00 -11.66
C VAL A 317 11.62 20.57 -11.49
N LEU A 318 11.79 19.99 -10.30
CA LEU A 318 11.31 18.64 -10.02
C LEU A 318 9.78 18.55 -10.04
N ALA A 319 9.09 19.57 -9.53
CA ALA A 319 7.65 19.69 -9.63
C ALA A 319 7.19 19.78 -11.09
N ASP A 320 7.85 20.60 -11.93
CA ASP A 320 7.53 20.71 -13.37
C ASP A 320 7.76 19.38 -14.10
N ILE A 321 8.86 18.68 -13.82
CA ILE A 321 9.10 17.32 -14.35
C ILE A 321 7.94 16.38 -14.00
N CYS A 322 7.43 16.41 -12.77
CA CYS A 322 6.30 15.57 -12.38
C CYS A 322 5.00 15.97 -13.10
N ARG A 323 4.72 17.27 -13.23
CA ARG A 323 3.55 17.75 -13.98
C ARG A 323 3.57 17.29 -15.43
N ARG A 324 4.74 17.37 -16.08
CA ARG A 324 4.91 16.93 -17.46
C ARG A 324 4.89 15.40 -17.60
N LEU A 325 5.41 14.67 -16.62
CA LEU A 325 5.18 13.23 -16.52
C LEU A 325 3.68 12.90 -16.52
N PHE A 326 2.88 13.64 -15.76
CA PHE A 326 1.43 13.42 -15.73
C PHE A 326 0.76 13.75 -17.05
N ALA A 327 1.05 14.93 -17.61
CA ALA A 327 0.38 15.46 -18.80
C ALA A 327 0.83 14.79 -20.11
N ASP A 328 2.14 14.66 -20.32
CA ASP A 328 2.72 14.30 -21.63
C ASP A 328 2.94 12.79 -21.78
N ASP A 329 3.20 12.11 -20.66
CA ASP A 329 3.53 10.68 -20.67
C ASP A 329 2.37 9.83 -20.16
N VAL A 330 1.86 10.09 -18.94
CA VAL A 330 0.87 9.22 -18.28
C VAL A 330 -0.51 9.39 -18.87
N ARG A 331 -1.05 10.62 -18.93
CA ARG A 331 -2.40 10.89 -19.44
C ARG A 331 -2.70 10.27 -20.81
N PRO A 332 -1.83 10.35 -21.83
CA PRO A 332 -2.12 9.76 -23.14
C PRO A 332 -1.90 8.24 -23.21
N SER A 333 -1.32 7.62 -22.18
CA SER A 333 -1.01 6.19 -22.17
C SER A 333 -1.80 5.40 -21.13
N LEU A 334 -2.80 6.02 -20.52
CA LEU A 334 -3.67 5.46 -19.49
C LEU A 334 -5.13 5.77 -19.83
N ASP A 335 -6.00 4.77 -19.71
CA ASP A 335 -7.44 4.98 -19.63
C ASP A 335 -7.78 5.44 -18.20
N ALA A 336 -7.95 6.74 -18.03
CA ALA A 336 -8.26 7.32 -16.72
C ALA A 336 -9.67 6.89 -16.26
N PRO A 337 -9.90 6.71 -14.95
CA PRO A 337 -11.24 6.52 -14.42
C PRO A 337 -12.23 7.58 -14.91
N ALA A 338 -13.48 7.18 -15.16
CA ALA A 338 -14.51 8.08 -15.66
C ALA A 338 -14.68 9.32 -14.76
N GLY A 339 -14.61 10.50 -15.36
CA GLY A 339 -14.75 11.79 -14.66
C GLY A 339 -13.51 12.25 -13.88
N LEU A 340 -12.39 11.51 -13.94
CA LEU A 340 -11.14 11.91 -13.31
C LEU A 340 -10.17 12.53 -14.32
N GLU A 341 -9.68 13.72 -14.01
CA GLU A 341 -8.59 14.36 -14.74
C GLU A 341 -7.23 14.01 -14.11
N VAL A 342 -6.33 13.43 -14.91
CA VAL A 342 -5.01 12.95 -14.45
C VAL A 342 -4.16 14.10 -13.91
N GLY A 343 -4.24 15.28 -14.52
CA GLY A 343 -3.53 16.49 -14.08
C GLY A 343 -3.96 16.93 -12.68
N ASP A 344 -5.26 17.02 -12.44
CA ASP A 344 -5.81 17.43 -11.14
C ASP A 344 -5.50 16.41 -10.04
N TYR A 345 -5.60 15.11 -10.36
CA TYR A 345 -5.14 14.05 -9.46
C TYR A 345 -3.64 14.18 -9.17
N GLY A 346 -2.84 14.48 -10.19
CA GLY A 346 -1.40 14.76 -10.06
C GLY A 346 -1.09 15.94 -9.15
N GLU A 347 -1.79 17.07 -9.28
CA GLU A 347 -1.61 18.21 -8.37
C GLU A 347 -1.98 17.85 -6.93
N SER A 348 -3.04 17.05 -6.73
CA SER A 348 -3.39 16.54 -5.40
C SER A 348 -2.27 15.69 -4.79
N VAL A 349 -1.59 14.89 -5.62
CA VAL A 349 -0.42 14.10 -5.20
C VAL A 349 0.75 15.00 -4.82
N LEU A 350 1.09 16.00 -5.64
CA LEU A 350 2.20 16.91 -5.33
C LEU A 350 1.94 17.72 -4.05
N ALA A 351 0.69 18.17 -3.84
CA ALA A 351 0.28 18.84 -2.62
C ALA A 351 0.45 17.94 -1.37
N ARG A 352 0.13 16.64 -1.49
CA ARG A 352 0.34 15.66 -0.41
C ARG A 352 1.81 15.42 -0.12
N PHE A 353 2.65 15.35 -1.16
CA PHE A 353 4.10 15.21 -1.01
C PHE A 353 4.75 16.41 -0.35
N ALA A 354 4.15 17.60 -0.45
CA ALA A 354 4.65 18.81 0.22
C ALA A 354 4.43 18.81 1.75
N ASN A 355 3.76 17.79 2.30
CA ASN A 355 3.47 17.68 3.73
C ASN A 355 4.74 17.40 4.55
N THR A 356 5.29 18.43 5.18
CA THR A 356 6.48 18.34 6.04
C THR A 356 6.22 17.68 7.41
N ALA A 357 4.96 17.47 7.79
CA ALA A 357 4.59 16.88 9.07
C ALA A 357 4.69 15.34 9.10
N LEU A 358 4.95 14.71 7.95
CA LEU A 358 5.17 13.28 7.81
C LEU A 358 6.57 13.04 7.22
N PRO A 359 7.51 12.47 8.00
CA PRO A 359 8.89 12.31 7.54
C PRO A 359 8.99 11.19 6.50
N HIS A 360 9.06 11.55 5.22
CA HIS A 360 9.39 10.65 4.12
C HIS A 360 10.73 11.02 3.52
N THR A 361 11.76 10.21 3.79
CA THR A 361 13.09 10.47 3.23
C THR A 361 13.15 10.01 1.78
N THR A 362 13.88 10.75 0.95
CA THR A 362 14.14 10.36 -0.44
C THR A 362 14.85 9.00 -0.51
N LEU A 363 15.77 8.72 0.43
CA LEU A 363 16.47 7.44 0.53
C LEU A 363 15.53 6.25 0.82
N GLN A 364 14.58 6.41 1.75
CA GLN A 364 13.59 5.37 2.04
C GLN A 364 12.70 5.09 0.83
N VAL A 365 12.35 6.12 0.07
CA VAL A 365 11.49 5.97 -1.12
C VAL A 365 12.26 5.33 -2.28
N ALA A 366 13.54 5.66 -2.42
CA ALA A 366 14.44 5.16 -3.46
C ALA A 366 14.78 3.66 -3.33
N SER A 367 14.61 3.06 -2.14
CA SER A 367 14.85 1.63 -1.90
C SER A 367 14.06 0.72 -2.84
N ASP A 368 14.46 -0.53 -3.02
CA ASP A 368 13.74 -1.55 -3.79
C ASP A 368 13.37 -1.08 -5.21
N GLY A 369 14.23 -0.23 -5.80
CA GLY A 369 14.00 0.40 -7.08
C GLY A 369 13.74 -0.62 -8.19
N SER A 370 14.45 -1.76 -8.16
CA SER A 370 14.28 -2.87 -9.12
C SER A 370 12.86 -3.43 -9.16
N GLN A 371 12.11 -3.36 -8.05
CA GLN A 371 10.72 -3.79 -7.95
C GLN A 371 9.74 -2.67 -8.27
N LYS A 372 10.18 -1.41 -8.14
CA LYS A 372 9.33 -0.21 -8.26
C LYS A 372 9.30 0.34 -9.68
N ILE A 373 10.42 0.41 -10.39
CA ILE A 373 10.48 1.09 -11.71
C ILE A 373 9.60 0.46 -12.78
N GLY A 374 9.44 -0.87 -12.75
CA GLY A 374 8.62 -1.65 -13.68
C GLY A 374 7.17 -1.14 -13.72
N PRO A 375 6.40 -1.33 -12.65
CA PRO A 375 5.00 -0.92 -12.60
C PRO A 375 4.80 0.61 -12.58
N ARG A 376 5.79 1.40 -12.13
CA ARG A 376 5.63 2.85 -11.95
C ARG A 376 5.99 3.67 -13.19
N LEU A 377 7.09 3.34 -13.87
CA LEU A 377 7.65 4.15 -14.96
C LEU A 377 7.72 3.38 -16.28
N LEU A 378 8.23 2.14 -16.27
CA LEU A 378 8.44 1.36 -17.49
C LEU A 378 7.13 1.00 -18.18
N ARG A 379 6.04 0.71 -17.45
CA ARG A 379 4.72 0.54 -18.08
C ARG A 379 4.27 1.75 -18.88
N THR A 380 4.60 2.96 -18.44
CA THR A 380 4.34 4.19 -19.21
C THR A 380 5.22 4.27 -20.45
N VAL A 381 6.50 3.90 -20.32
CA VAL A 381 7.42 3.81 -21.47
C VAL A 381 6.89 2.82 -22.51
N SER A 382 6.56 1.58 -22.13
CA SER A 382 6.03 0.55 -23.02
C SER A 382 4.72 0.98 -23.70
N ALA A 383 3.79 1.58 -22.95
CA ALA A 383 2.51 2.02 -23.50
C ALA A 383 2.68 3.14 -24.54
N ARG A 384 3.50 4.15 -24.26
CA ARG A 384 3.81 5.24 -25.22
C ARG A 384 4.57 4.72 -26.44
N ALA A 385 5.51 3.80 -26.20
CA ALA A 385 6.27 3.12 -27.23
C ALA A 385 5.38 2.36 -28.21
N GLY A 386 4.31 1.70 -27.73
CA GLY A 386 3.28 1.06 -28.55
C GLY A 386 2.43 2.04 -29.36
N GLN A 387 2.35 3.30 -28.94
CA GLN A 387 1.71 4.40 -29.66
C GLN A 387 2.67 5.12 -30.63
N GLY A 388 3.93 4.67 -30.75
CA GLY A 388 4.94 5.31 -31.60
C GLY A 388 5.46 6.65 -31.07
N THR A 389 5.31 6.92 -29.76
CA THR A 389 5.72 8.17 -29.12
C THR A 389 6.65 7.91 -27.92
N PRO A 390 7.63 8.79 -27.64
CA PRO A 390 8.48 8.63 -26.47
C PRO A 390 7.75 9.00 -25.17
N ALA A 391 8.15 8.38 -24.06
CA ALA A 391 7.78 8.77 -22.71
C ALA A 391 8.96 9.49 -22.04
N ARG A 392 9.16 10.76 -22.39
CA ARG A 392 10.39 11.51 -22.10
C ARG A 392 10.64 11.66 -20.60
N TRP A 393 9.61 11.95 -19.84
CA TRP A 393 9.68 12.27 -18.42
C TRP A 393 9.74 11.00 -17.56
N ALA A 394 9.05 9.94 -17.98
CA ALA A 394 9.20 8.62 -17.40
C ALA A 394 10.63 8.10 -17.60
N ALA A 395 11.20 8.27 -18.80
CA ALA A 395 12.59 7.92 -19.09
C ALA A 395 13.59 8.75 -18.27
N LEU A 396 13.32 10.03 -18.01
CA LEU A 396 14.13 10.85 -17.10
C LEU A 396 14.10 10.32 -15.66
N GLY A 397 12.93 9.90 -15.17
CA GLY A 397 12.82 9.20 -13.87
C GLY A 397 13.65 7.91 -13.82
N ILE A 398 13.64 7.13 -14.91
CA ILE A 398 14.45 5.91 -15.05
C ILE A 398 15.95 6.24 -15.11
N ALA A 399 16.35 7.34 -15.74
CA ALA A 399 17.73 7.82 -15.72
C ALA A 399 18.20 8.13 -14.29
N GLY A 400 17.35 8.79 -13.50
CA GLY A 400 17.60 9.02 -12.07
C GLY A 400 17.80 7.71 -11.29
N TRP A 401 16.94 6.72 -11.50
CA TRP A 401 17.08 5.40 -10.88
C TRP A 401 18.37 4.69 -11.32
N ALA A 402 18.66 4.63 -12.63
CA ALA A 402 19.83 3.95 -13.15
C ALA A 402 21.12 4.59 -12.60
N LEU A 403 21.15 5.93 -12.51
CA LEU A 403 22.26 6.64 -11.89
C LEU A 403 22.37 6.36 -10.38
N HIS A 404 21.26 6.20 -9.67
CA HIS A 404 21.28 5.79 -8.26
C HIS A 404 21.81 4.36 -8.06
N VAL A 405 21.59 3.45 -9.02
CA VAL A 405 22.18 2.10 -9.01
C VAL A 405 23.69 2.16 -9.29
N VAL A 406 24.10 2.95 -10.28
CA VAL A 406 25.51 3.06 -10.71
C VAL A 406 26.38 3.80 -9.70
N ASP A 407 25.84 4.84 -9.07
CA ASP A 407 26.56 5.72 -8.15
C ASP A 407 25.63 6.09 -6.97
N PRO A 408 25.34 5.16 -6.06
CA PRO A 408 24.42 5.40 -4.94
C PRO A 408 24.99 6.43 -3.97
N VAL A 409 24.29 7.55 -3.83
CA VAL A 409 24.62 8.62 -2.87
C VAL A 409 23.44 8.91 -1.94
N ASP A 410 23.75 9.37 -0.73
CA ASP A 410 22.79 9.97 0.18
C ASP A 410 22.54 11.46 -0.15
N ALA A 411 21.69 12.11 0.66
CA ALA A 411 21.35 13.51 0.47
C ALA A 411 22.49 14.49 0.81
N ASP A 412 23.57 14.03 1.45
CA ASP A 412 24.79 14.81 1.67
C ASP A 412 25.84 14.56 0.56
N GLY A 413 25.44 13.82 -0.49
CA GLY A 413 26.31 13.43 -1.60
C GLY A 413 27.37 12.40 -1.22
N GLN A 414 27.23 11.75 -0.07
CA GLN A 414 28.16 10.70 0.35
C GLN A 414 27.76 9.35 -0.24
N PRO A 415 28.73 8.49 -0.61
CA PRO A 415 28.42 7.14 -1.06
C PRO A 415 27.61 6.36 -0.02
N THR A 416 26.59 5.63 -0.47
CA THR A 416 25.76 4.76 0.38
C THR A 416 25.62 3.37 -0.23
N ALA A 417 25.26 2.38 0.58
CA ALA A 417 24.87 1.08 0.07
C ALA A 417 23.55 1.18 -0.70
N LEU A 418 23.43 0.40 -1.79
CA LEU A 418 22.19 0.27 -2.54
C LEU A 418 21.19 -0.60 -1.74
N ALA A 419 20.12 0.02 -1.25
CA ALA A 419 19.04 -0.68 -0.56
C ALA A 419 18.07 -1.29 -1.58
N ASP A 420 18.39 -2.47 -2.11
CA ASP A 420 17.57 -3.16 -3.10
C ASP A 420 17.69 -4.70 -2.94
N PRO A 421 16.63 -5.49 -3.11
CA PRO A 421 16.73 -6.96 -3.06
C PRO A 421 17.63 -7.55 -4.14
N ARG A 422 17.86 -6.83 -5.25
CA ARG A 422 18.78 -7.20 -6.34
C ARG A 422 20.11 -6.45 -6.28
N ALA A 423 20.48 -5.86 -5.13
CA ALA A 423 21.64 -4.99 -5.02
C ALA A 423 22.94 -5.63 -5.52
N ASP A 424 23.24 -6.87 -5.11
CA ASP A 424 24.46 -7.58 -5.52
C ASP A 424 24.52 -7.81 -7.04
N GLU A 425 23.40 -8.25 -7.63
CA GLU A 425 23.27 -8.50 -9.07
C GLU A 425 23.47 -7.19 -9.86
N LEU A 426 22.78 -6.12 -9.46
CA LEU A 426 22.84 -4.83 -10.13
C LEU A 426 24.25 -4.23 -10.03
N THR A 427 24.87 -4.29 -8.85
CA THR A 427 26.23 -3.80 -8.62
C THR A 427 27.25 -4.57 -9.45
N ALA A 428 27.14 -5.91 -9.51
CA ALA A 428 28.02 -6.74 -10.32
C ALA A 428 27.86 -6.44 -11.82
N MET A 429 26.64 -6.15 -12.28
CA MET A 429 26.35 -5.83 -13.68
C MET A 429 27.00 -4.53 -14.15
N THR A 430 27.16 -3.56 -13.25
CA THR A 430 27.70 -2.22 -13.55
C THR A 430 29.16 -2.03 -13.14
N ALA A 431 29.74 -2.99 -12.42
CA ALA A 431 31.08 -2.88 -11.84
C ALA A 431 32.17 -2.58 -12.90
N GLY A 432 32.97 -1.54 -12.63
CA GLY A 432 34.11 -1.15 -13.47
C GLY A 432 33.76 -0.48 -14.81
N LEU A 433 32.48 -0.29 -15.11
CA LEU A 433 32.03 0.40 -16.33
C LEU A 433 31.98 1.93 -16.12
N PRO A 434 32.32 2.74 -17.14
CA PRO A 434 31.99 4.16 -17.13
C PRO A 434 30.47 4.39 -17.00
N VAL A 435 30.06 5.51 -16.40
CA VAL A 435 28.65 5.81 -16.08
C VAL A 435 27.70 5.55 -17.25
N GLY A 436 27.96 6.11 -18.44
CA GLY A 436 27.08 5.89 -19.60
C GLY A 436 26.99 4.43 -20.04
N ALA A 437 28.08 3.67 -19.96
CA ALA A 437 28.09 2.24 -20.29
C ALA A 437 27.36 1.41 -19.23
N ALA A 438 27.51 1.75 -17.96
CA ALA A 438 26.81 1.12 -16.85
C ALA A 438 25.29 1.35 -16.92
N VAL A 439 24.88 2.60 -17.15
CA VAL A 439 23.46 2.96 -17.35
C VAL A 439 22.90 2.23 -18.56
N ARG A 440 23.62 2.22 -19.70
CA ARG A 440 23.20 1.49 -20.90
C ARG A 440 22.97 0.01 -20.61
N ARG A 441 23.89 -0.62 -19.87
CA ARG A 441 23.77 -2.03 -19.48
C ARG A 441 22.47 -2.30 -18.72
N LEU A 442 22.14 -1.47 -17.73
CA LEU A 442 20.90 -1.58 -16.96
C LEU A 442 19.64 -1.42 -17.84
N VAL A 443 19.61 -0.41 -18.71
CA VAL A 443 18.40 -0.06 -19.47
C VAL A 443 18.22 -0.86 -20.77
N THR A 444 19.16 -1.76 -21.06
CA THR A 444 19.08 -2.73 -22.16
C THR A 444 18.99 -4.17 -21.65
N GLU A 445 18.94 -4.36 -20.33
CA GLU A 445 18.84 -5.69 -19.71
C GLU A 445 17.36 -6.12 -19.64
N PRO A 446 16.94 -7.16 -20.39
CA PRO A 446 15.54 -7.56 -20.45
C PRO A 446 14.93 -7.93 -19.10
N SER A 447 15.74 -8.49 -18.18
CA SER A 447 15.29 -8.83 -16.82
C SER A 447 15.02 -7.62 -15.92
N ILE A 448 15.36 -6.41 -16.37
CA ILE A 448 15.12 -5.15 -15.66
C ILE A 448 14.01 -4.36 -16.35
N VAL A 449 14.16 -4.10 -17.65
CA VAL A 449 13.27 -3.17 -18.37
C VAL A 449 12.16 -3.85 -19.18
N GLY A 450 12.20 -5.18 -19.33
CA GLY A 450 11.33 -5.92 -20.25
C GLY A 450 11.91 -6.01 -21.65
N ALA A 451 11.61 -7.09 -22.37
CA ALA A 451 12.19 -7.35 -23.69
C ALA A 451 11.78 -6.31 -24.76
N ASP A 452 10.57 -5.77 -24.64
CA ASP A 452 10.03 -4.73 -25.53
C ASP A 452 10.79 -3.41 -25.40
N VAL A 453 11.14 -3.00 -24.18
CA VAL A 453 11.90 -1.78 -23.92
C VAL A 453 13.40 -1.98 -24.15
N ALA A 454 13.95 -3.14 -23.78
CA ALA A 454 15.39 -3.43 -23.87
C ALA A 454 15.96 -3.28 -25.30
N GLN A 455 15.13 -3.49 -26.32
CA GLN A 455 15.54 -3.41 -27.73
C GLN A 455 15.43 -1.98 -28.32
N ARG A 456 14.89 -1.02 -27.56
CA ARG A 456 14.59 0.35 -28.00
C ARG A 456 15.82 1.24 -27.86
N ARG A 457 16.56 1.41 -28.96
CA ARG A 457 17.78 2.24 -28.99
C ARG A 457 17.50 3.70 -28.65
N ASP A 458 16.40 4.26 -29.17
CA ASP A 458 15.93 5.62 -28.89
C ASP A 458 15.75 5.87 -27.39
N PHE A 459 15.11 4.93 -26.69
CA PHE A 459 14.95 4.97 -25.24
C PHE A 459 16.30 4.89 -24.52
N ALA A 460 17.12 3.87 -24.84
CA ALA A 460 18.40 3.66 -24.18
C ALA A 460 19.34 4.86 -24.36
N ASP A 461 19.41 5.43 -25.57
CA ASP A 461 20.27 6.57 -25.88
C ASP A 461 19.83 7.83 -25.12
N TYR A 462 18.52 8.08 -25.03
CA TYR A 462 17.99 9.18 -24.24
C TYR A 462 18.30 9.03 -22.74
N VAL A 463 18.06 7.84 -22.18
CA VAL A 463 18.31 7.58 -20.75
C VAL A 463 19.80 7.72 -20.41
N VAL A 464 20.68 7.20 -21.26
CA VAL A 464 22.13 7.33 -21.09
C VAL A 464 22.57 8.79 -21.11
N GLY A 465 22.14 9.56 -22.12
CA GLY A 465 22.52 10.97 -22.24
C GLY A 465 22.08 11.79 -21.02
N VAL A 466 20.81 11.62 -20.59
CA VAL A 466 20.28 12.31 -19.41
C VAL A 466 21.02 11.91 -18.13
N ALA A 467 21.34 10.63 -17.95
CA ALA A 467 22.06 10.17 -16.76
C ALA A 467 23.49 10.72 -16.71
N GLU A 468 24.20 10.78 -17.84
CA GLU A 468 25.54 11.37 -17.91
C GLU A 468 25.52 12.88 -17.64
N ASP A 469 24.55 13.60 -18.22
CA ASP A 469 24.38 15.03 -17.99
C ASP A 469 24.03 15.30 -16.52
N LEU A 470 23.12 14.51 -15.94
CA LEU A 470 22.75 14.62 -14.54
C LEU A 470 23.93 14.33 -13.61
N HIS A 471 24.76 13.32 -13.93
CA HIS A 471 25.95 13.01 -13.16
C HIS A 471 27.00 14.13 -13.22
N ARG A 472 27.18 14.77 -14.39
CA ARG A 472 28.19 15.81 -14.60
C ARG A 472 27.75 17.21 -14.15
N HIS A 473 26.48 17.54 -14.33
CA HIS A 473 25.96 18.90 -14.22
C HIS A 473 24.85 19.07 -13.18
N GLY A 474 24.38 17.99 -12.54
CA GLY A 474 23.40 18.04 -11.46
C GLY A 474 22.13 18.81 -11.84
N ALA A 475 21.76 19.80 -11.04
CA ALA A 475 20.56 20.62 -11.24
C ALA A 475 20.52 21.33 -12.60
N ASP A 476 21.67 21.71 -13.18
CA ASP A 476 21.70 22.42 -14.46
C ASP A 476 21.26 21.53 -15.62
N ALA A 477 21.56 20.23 -15.56
CA ALA A 477 21.04 19.27 -16.54
C ALA A 477 19.51 19.23 -16.52
N LEU A 478 18.90 19.19 -15.33
CA LEU A 478 17.44 19.14 -15.18
C LEU A 478 16.78 20.44 -15.63
N ARG A 479 17.38 21.60 -15.31
CA ARG A 479 16.92 22.91 -15.80
C ARG A 479 16.93 22.97 -17.32
N ALA A 480 17.93 22.38 -17.98
CA ALA A 480 17.98 22.31 -19.43
C ALA A 480 16.90 21.41 -20.03
N GLN A 481 16.39 20.41 -19.29
CA GLN A 481 15.32 19.53 -19.79
C GLN A 481 13.94 20.24 -19.82
N VAL A 482 13.68 21.16 -18.89
CA VAL A 482 12.38 21.84 -18.71
C VAL A 482 12.27 23.19 -19.42
N ARG A 483 13.39 23.77 -19.87
CA ARG A 483 13.43 24.93 -20.76
C ARG A 483 12.98 24.54 -22.16
#